data_AF-A0A3D5UPL1-F1
#
_entry.id   AF-A0A3D5UPL1-F1
#
_cell.length_a   1.000
_cell.length_b   1.000
_cell.length_c   1.000
_cell.angle_alpha   90.00
_cell.angle_beta   90.00
_cell.angle_gamma   90.00
#
_symmetry.space_group_name_H-M   'P 1'
#
loop_
_entity.id
_entity.type
_entity.pdbx_description
1 polymer ?
#
loop_
_entity_poly.entity_id
_entity_poly.type
_entity_poly.pdbx_seq_one_letter_code
_entity_poly.pdbx_strand_id
1 'polypeptide(L)'
;MDTLKIADRLKKAPLEKYFGVSSLDEMDWFQLTRPQFKEVVQLVNENKEWSENEIEDFLRILSDEDFLDFLRPQIEEQGFHPISSERFELLTGEKQSIKKNAAVFVHSKSLLKYRIRFNERYEWLLQAMAIDYARAISEPILDTYKEEFEGNERVLEEIALQWAYEKENMRWVFEGKTNSLHGYLKGKKISNWSNGEAVNQFQDAVR
;
A
#
# COMPACT_ATOMS: atom_id res chain seq x y z
N MET A 1 -1.52 26.52 -29.83
CA MET A 1 -0.72 25.66 -28.96
C MET A 1 -1.41 24.31 -28.93
N ASP A 2 -0.73 23.26 -29.37
CA ASP A 2 -1.33 21.95 -29.68
C ASP A 2 -1.34 21.02 -28.46
N THR A 3 -1.74 21.55 -27.30
CA THR A 3 -1.78 20.83 -26.02
C THR A 3 -2.64 19.56 -26.10
N LEU A 4 -3.69 19.59 -26.93
CA LEU A 4 -4.53 18.45 -27.27
C LEU A 4 -3.75 17.32 -27.97
N LYS A 5 -2.78 17.64 -28.83
CA LYS A 5 -1.95 16.63 -29.51
C LYS A 5 -0.96 15.94 -28.58
N ILE A 6 -0.35 16.69 -27.64
CA ILE A 6 0.54 16.09 -26.63
C ILE A 6 -0.26 15.12 -25.77
N ALA A 7 -1.42 15.55 -25.25
CA ALA A 7 -2.29 14.70 -24.44
C ALA A 7 -2.80 13.47 -25.19
N ASP A 8 -3.21 13.61 -26.46
CA ASP A 8 -3.69 12.49 -27.28
C ASP A 8 -2.57 11.47 -27.58
N ARG A 9 -1.34 11.95 -27.80
CA ARG A 9 -0.20 11.07 -28.06
C ARG A 9 0.31 10.38 -26.80
N LEU A 10 0.25 11.03 -25.64
CA LEU A 10 0.46 10.38 -24.35
C LEU A 10 -0.53 9.21 -24.21
N LYS A 11 -1.83 9.47 -24.25
CA LYS A 11 -2.89 8.43 -24.09
C LYS A 11 -2.78 7.20 -25.01
N LYS A 12 -2.06 7.30 -26.13
CA LYS A 12 -1.87 6.23 -27.12
C LYS A 12 -0.47 5.60 -27.08
N ALA A 13 0.48 6.20 -26.38
CA ALA A 13 1.85 5.69 -26.33
C ALA A 13 1.92 4.46 -25.41
N PRO A 14 2.63 3.39 -25.79
CA PRO A 14 2.82 2.25 -24.91
C PRO A 14 3.55 2.67 -23.62
N LEU A 15 3.17 2.07 -22.50
CA LEU A 15 3.64 2.43 -21.16
C LEU A 15 5.16 2.27 -20.99
N GLU A 16 5.74 1.29 -21.68
CA GLU A 16 7.19 1.07 -21.79
C GLU A 16 7.94 2.35 -22.17
N LYS A 17 7.36 3.16 -23.06
CA LYS A 17 7.97 4.41 -23.51
C LYS A 17 8.04 5.45 -22.40
N TYR A 18 7.11 5.47 -21.44
CA TYR A 18 7.16 6.43 -20.35
C TYR A 18 8.39 6.24 -19.46
N PHE A 19 8.95 5.03 -19.45
CA PHE A 19 10.11 4.67 -18.62
C PHE A 19 11.36 4.36 -19.43
N GLY A 20 11.28 4.40 -20.77
CA GLY A 20 12.40 4.04 -21.65
C GLY A 20 12.83 2.58 -21.52
N VAL A 21 11.91 1.68 -21.15
CA VAL A 21 12.18 0.25 -20.98
C VAL A 21 11.70 -0.55 -22.19
N SER A 22 12.23 -1.76 -22.37
CA SER A 22 11.80 -2.65 -23.48
C SER A 22 10.67 -3.62 -23.07
N SER A 23 10.50 -3.85 -21.77
CA SER A 23 9.42 -4.65 -21.17
C SER A 23 9.15 -4.15 -19.76
N LEU A 24 7.90 -4.29 -19.32
CA LEU A 24 7.46 -4.00 -17.96
C LEU A 24 7.55 -5.22 -17.02
N ASP A 25 7.88 -6.41 -17.55
CA ASP A 25 7.83 -7.68 -16.80
C ASP A 25 8.75 -7.70 -15.56
N GLU A 26 9.81 -6.88 -15.56
CA GLU A 26 10.77 -6.78 -14.46
C GLU A 26 10.41 -5.69 -13.44
N MET A 27 9.35 -4.90 -13.69
CA MET A 27 8.95 -3.80 -12.82
C MET A 27 7.90 -4.25 -11.81
N ASP A 28 8.32 -4.46 -10.56
CA ASP A 28 7.39 -4.73 -9.45
C ASP A 28 6.53 -3.51 -9.09
N TRP A 29 7.12 -2.32 -9.18
CA TRP A 29 6.48 -1.05 -8.88
C TRP A 29 7.27 0.10 -9.50
N PHE A 30 6.64 1.27 -9.58
CA PHE A 30 7.31 2.52 -9.93
C PHE A 30 6.66 3.70 -9.21
N GLN A 31 7.34 4.84 -9.24
CA GLN A 31 6.79 6.10 -8.77
C GLN A 31 6.97 7.20 -9.81
N LEU A 32 6.00 8.10 -9.88
CA LEU A 32 6.03 9.28 -10.73
C LEU A 32 5.96 10.53 -9.85
N THR A 33 6.85 11.48 -10.14
CA THR A 33 6.92 12.79 -9.48
C THR A 33 6.87 13.88 -10.53
N ARG A 34 6.44 15.10 -10.16
CA ARG A 34 6.43 16.26 -11.05
C ARG A 34 7.70 16.41 -11.90
N PRO A 35 8.93 16.29 -11.35
CA PRO A 35 10.15 16.38 -12.17
C PRO A 35 10.25 15.34 -13.29
N GLN A 36 9.66 14.15 -13.11
CA GLN A 36 9.69 13.07 -14.10
C GLN A 36 8.68 13.26 -15.23
N PHE A 37 7.66 14.12 -15.08
CA PHE A 37 6.67 14.33 -16.14
C PHE A 37 7.29 14.86 -17.43
N LYS A 38 8.29 15.74 -17.32
CA LYS A 38 9.04 16.24 -18.48
C LYS A 38 9.75 15.12 -19.23
N GLU A 39 10.39 14.21 -18.49
CA GLU A 39 11.08 13.05 -19.04
C GLU A 39 10.09 12.12 -19.76
N VAL A 40 8.94 11.82 -19.16
CA VAL A 40 7.87 11.02 -19.79
C VAL A 40 7.44 11.63 -21.12
N VAL A 41 7.15 12.93 -21.17
CA VAL A 41 6.73 13.60 -22.42
C VAL A 41 7.86 13.58 -23.45
N GLN A 42 9.11 13.77 -23.03
CA GLN A 42 10.27 13.71 -23.92
C GLN A 42 10.48 12.33 -24.52
N LEU A 43 10.33 11.26 -23.73
CA LEU A 43 10.45 9.88 -24.21
C LEU A 43 9.36 9.52 -25.22
N VAL A 44 8.16 10.06 -25.05
CA VAL A 44 7.05 9.89 -26.01
C VAL A 44 7.26 10.72 -27.29
N ASN A 45 8.04 11.79 -27.22
CA ASN A 45 8.38 12.69 -28.32
C ASN A 45 9.59 12.20 -29.15
N GLU A 46 9.59 10.93 -29.57
CA GLU A 46 10.73 10.28 -30.26
C GLU A 46 11.21 11.04 -31.51
N ASN A 47 10.29 11.64 -32.25
CA ASN A 47 10.58 12.38 -33.48
C ASN A 47 10.96 13.85 -33.25
N LYS A 48 11.05 14.29 -31.98
CA LYS A 48 11.27 15.70 -31.59
C LYS A 48 10.30 16.67 -32.27
N GLU A 49 9.03 16.25 -32.38
CA GLU A 49 7.96 17.05 -32.98
C GLU A 49 7.58 18.26 -32.11
N TRP A 50 7.81 18.16 -30.79
CA TRP A 50 7.62 19.26 -29.85
C TRP A 50 8.95 19.81 -29.36
N SER A 51 9.04 21.13 -29.29
CA SER A 51 10.14 21.86 -28.67
C SER A 51 10.08 21.78 -27.14
N GLU A 52 11.20 22.07 -26.49
CA GLU A 52 11.27 22.09 -25.03
C GLU A 52 10.30 23.11 -24.40
N ASN A 53 10.17 24.29 -25.01
CA ASN A 53 9.24 25.32 -24.57
C ASN A 53 7.77 24.85 -24.66
N GLU A 54 7.39 24.11 -25.70
CA GLU A 54 6.04 23.58 -25.84
C GLU A 54 5.71 22.53 -24.78
N ILE A 55 6.69 21.69 -24.43
CA ILE A 55 6.54 20.70 -23.34
C ILE A 55 6.40 21.41 -21.99
N GLU A 56 7.21 22.45 -21.74
CA GLU A 56 7.14 23.22 -20.50
C GLU A 56 5.82 23.99 -20.37
N ASP A 57 5.34 24.61 -21.44
CA ASP A 57 4.05 25.29 -21.45
C ASP A 57 2.89 24.31 -21.21
N PHE A 58 2.94 23.11 -21.83
CA PHE A 58 1.97 22.03 -21.60
C PHE A 58 1.96 21.57 -20.14
N LEU A 59 3.13 21.32 -19.55
CA LEU A 59 3.20 20.88 -18.16
C LEU A 59 2.79 21.99 -17.19
N ARG A 60 3.07 23.26 -17.48
CA ARG A 60 2.72 24.39 -16.60
C ARG A 60 1.21 24.53 -16.41
N ILE A 61 0.41 24.23 -17.43
CA ILE A 61 -1.05 24.36 -17.37
C ILE A 61 -1.76 23.15 -16.76
N LEU A 62 -1.05 22.02 -16.59
CA LEU A 62 -1.62 20.79 -16.04
C LEU A 62 -1.31 20.65 -14.55
N SER A 63 -2.33 20.22 -13.79
CA SER A 63 -2.11 19.71 -12.44
C SER A 63 -1.44 18.33 -12.49
N ASP A 64 -0.91 17.89 -11.35
CA ASP A 64 -0.30 16.55 -11.24
C ASP A 64 -1.35 15.46 -11.49
N GLU A 65 -2.56 15.64 -10.97
CA GLU A 65 -3.65 14.69 -11.14
C GLU A 65 -4.10 14.61 -12.61
N ASP A 66 -4.26 15.74 -13.30
CA ASP A 66 -4.64 15.74 -14.72
C ASP A 66 -3.60 15.00 -15.58
N PHE A 67 -2.32 15.17 -15.26
CA PHE A 67 -1.25 14.47 -15.96
C PHE A 67 -1.30 12.96 -15.70
N LEU A 68 -1.46 12.56 -14.44
CA LEU A 68 -1.57 11.16 -14.05
C LEU A 68 -2.81 10.50 -14.67
N ASP A 69 -3.92 11.21 -14.76
CA ASP A 69 -5.16 10.71 -15.38
C ASP A 69 -5.02 10.45 -16.88
N PHE A 70 -4.07 11.10 -17.57
CA PHE A 70 -3.75 10.72 -18.95
C PHE A 70 -3.07 9.35 -19.04
N LEU A 71 -2.24 9.00 -18.05
CA LEU A 71 -1.44 7.79 -18.06
C LEU A 71 -2.18 6.61 -17.41
N ARG A 72 -3.05 6.89 -16.44
CA ARG A 72 -3.71 5.90 -15.57
C ARG A 72 -4.38 4.75 -16.33
N PRO A 73 -5.17 4.98 -17.41
CA PRO A 73 -5.80 3.87 -18.12
C PRO A 73 -4.80 2.85 -18.66
N GLN A 74 -3.68 3.31 -19.21
CA GLN A 74 -2.64 2.43 -19.75
C GLN A 74 -1.83 1.75 -18.66
N ILE A 75 -1.56 2.47 -17.56
CA ILE A 75 -0.92 1.91 -16.36
C ILE A 75 -1.74 0.74 -15.81
N GLU A 76 -3.04 0.94 -15.66
CA GLU A 76 -3.96 -0.06 -15.12
C GLU A 76 -4.18 -1.24 -16.08
N GLU A 77 -4.24 -0.99 -17.40
CA GLU A 77 -4.32 -2.05 -18.42
C GLU A 77 -3.10 -2.99 -18.38
N GLN A 78 -1.92 -2.47 -18.03
CA GLN A 78 -0.70 -3.25 -17.81
C GLN A 78 -0.62 -3.88 -16.41
N GLY A 79 -1.69 -3.82 -15.62
CA GLY A 79 -1.81 -4.50 -14.33
C GLY A 79 -1.17 -3.76 -13.15
N PHE A 80 -0.80 -2.49 -13.31
CA PHE A 80 -0.30 -1.65 -12.23
C PHE A 80 -1.43 -0.86 -11.57
N HIS A 81 -1.46 -0.82 -10.25
CA HIS A 81 -2.49 -0.13 -9.49
C HIS A 81 -1.91 1.00 -8.64
N PRO A 82 -2.59 2.16 -8.58
CA PRO A 82 -2.18 3.22 -7.68
C PRO A 82 -2.32 2.76 -6.23
N ILE A 83 -1.33 3.13 -5.41
CA ILE A 83 -1.33 2.88 -3.96
C ILE A 83 -0.82 4.13 -3.26
N SER A 84 -1.33 4.41 -2.05
CA SER A 84 -0.75 5.49 -1.25
C SER A 84 0.66 5.11 -0.80
N SER A 85 1.53 6.11 -0.66
CA SER A 85 2.90 5.91 -0.20
C SER A 85 2.94 5.23 1.16
N GLU A 86 2.06 5.62 2.08
CA GLU A 86 1.98 5.03 3.42
C GLU A 86 1.63 3.54 3.36
N ARG A 87 0.68 3.16 2.50
CA ARG A 87 0.28 1.75 2.34
C ARG A 87 1.37 0.95 1.64
N PHE A 88 2.08 1.54 0.67
CA PHE A 88 3.22 0.89 0.04
C PHE A 88 4.35 0.62 1.05
N GLU A 89 4.80 1.65 1.78
CA GLU A 89 5.85 1.51 2.80
C GLU A 89 5.49 0.47 3.85
N LEU A 90 4.20 0.38 4.18
CA LEU A 90 3.72 -0.61 5.11
C LEU A 90 3.84 -2.04 4.58
N LEU A 91 3.37 -2.28 3.35
CA LEU A 91 3.35 -3.60 2.74
C LEU A 91 4.75 -4.10 2.38
N THR A 92 5.68 -3.20 2.02
CA THR A 92 7.03 -3.55 1.60
C THR A 92 8.08 -3.42 2.70
N GLY A 93 7.83 -2.56 3.70
CA GLY A 93 8.82 -2.15 4.70
C GLY A 93 9.83 -1.10 4.20
N GLU A 94 9.71 -0.61 2.97
CA GLU A 94 10.69 0.27 2.32
C GLU A 94 10.47 1.76 2.61
N LYS A 95 10.59 2.19 3.88
CA LYS A 95 10.36 3.59 4.30
C LYS A 95 11.24 4.68 3.67
N GLN A 96 12.26 4.32 2.89
CA GLN A 96 13.24 5.29 2.36
C GLN A 96 13.21 5.43 0.82
N SER A 97 12.39 4.65 0.11
CA SER A 97 12.41 4.63 -1.36
C SER A 97 11.41 5.60 -2.01
N ILE A 98 10.43 6.13 -1.27
CA ILE A 98 9.37 6.97 -1.85
C ILE A 98 9.66 8.46 -1.69
N LYS A 99 9.60 9.19 -2.81
CA LYS A 99 9.71 10.66 -2.82
C LYS A 99 8.41 11.29 -2.32
N LYS A 100 8.54 12.44 -1.65
CA LYS A 100 7.37 13.22 -1.20
C LYS A 100 6.47 13.58 -2.40
N ASN A 101 5.15 13.40 -2.24
CA ASN A 101 4.13 13.65 -3.26
C ASN A 101 4.30 12.79 -4.54
N ALA A 102 4.98 11.65 -4.46
CA ALA A 102 5.03 10.73 -5.60
C ALA A 102 3.73 9.95 -5.72
N ALA A 103 3.28 9.75 -6.96
CA ALA A 103 2.25 8.77 -7.28
C ALA A 103 2.93 7.40 -7.41
N VAL A 104 2.56 6.45 -6.55
CA VAL A 104 3.14 5.10 -6.51
C VAL A 104 2.20 4.12 -7.19
N PHE A 105 2.75 3.29 -8.06
CA PHE A 105 2.02 2.26 -8.80
C PHE A 105 2.70 0.91 -8.59
N VAL A 106 1.92 -0.12 -8.29
CA VAL A 106 2.43 -1.47 -8.00
C VAL A 106 1.77 -2.48 -8.91
N HIS A 107 2.56 -3.38 -9.48
CA HIS A 107 2.04 -4.45 -10.31
C HIS A 107 1.21 -5.43 -9.47
N SER A 108 0.07 -5.89 -10.00
CA SER A 108 -0.88 -6.78 -9.31
C SER A 108 -0.25 -8.01 -8.68
N LYS A 109 0.65 -8.68 -9.42
CA LYS A 109 1.36 -9.87 -8.95
C LYS A 109 2.24 -9.56 -7.74
N SER A 110 2.85 -8.38 -7.72
CA SER A 110 3.79 -7.96 -6.67
C SER A 110 3.02 -7.44 -5.46
N LEU A 111 1.92 -6.71 -5.69
CA LEU A 111 0.99 -6.30 -4.64
C LEU A 111 0.44 -7.49 -3.84
N LEU A 112 0.02 -8.56 -4.52
CA LEU A 112 -0.44 -9.79 -3.85
C LEU A 112 0.67 -10.40 -2.98
N LYS A 113 1.90 -10.49 -3.51
CA LYS A 113 3.05 -10.99 -2.75
C LYS A 113 3.39 -10.14 -1.54
N TYR A 114 3.22 -8.81 -1.63
CA TYR A 114 3.45 -7.92 -0.48
C TYR A 114 2.37 -8.11 0.58
N ARG A 115 1.09 -8.25 0.18
CA ARG A 115 -0.03 -8.51 1.10
C ARG A 115 0.13 -9.84 1.83
N ILE A 116 0.47 -10.92 1.12
CA ILE A 116 0.71 -12.23 1.73
C ILE A 116 1.82 -12.14 2.80
N ARG A 117 2.98 -11.57 2.44
CA ARG A 117 4.10 -11.41 3.38
C ARG A 117 3.73 -10.52 4.57
N PHE A 118 2.95 -9.48 4.35
CA PHE A 118 2.45 -8.61 5.40
C PHE A 118 1.54 -9.37 6.37
N ASN A 119 0.57 -10.14 5.86
CA ASN A 119 -0.30 -10.95 6.70
C ASN A 119 0.48 -12.00 7.50
N GLU A 120 1.35 -12.77 6.85
CA GLU A 120 2.18 -13.78 7.52
C GLU A 120 3.04 -13.18 8.65
N ARG A 121 3.57 -11.97 8.42
CA ARG A 121 4.39 -11.26 9.42
C ARG A 121 3.57 -10.81 10.63
N TYR A 122 2.31 -10.46 10.45
CA TYR A 122 1.47 -9.82 11.46
C TYR A 122 0.30 -10.66 11.96
N GLU A 123 0.17 -11.90 11.50
CA GLU A 123 -0.86 -12.86 11.95
C GLU A 123 -0.89 -13.02 13.47
N TRP A 124 0.26 -12.94 14.14
CA TRP A 124 0.35 -12.99 15.60
C TRP A 124 -0.46 -11.88 16.30
N LEU A 125 -0.71 -10.75 15.63
CA LEU A 125 -1.59 -9.70 16.14
C LEU A 125 -3.02 -10.21 16.24
N LEU A 126 -3.52 -10.90 15.20
CA LEU A 126 -4.87 -11.47 15.17
C LEU A 126 -5.04 -12.54 16.25
N GLN A 127 -4.00 -13.37 16.46
CA GLN A 127 -3.96 -14.35 17.54
C GLN A 127 -4.00 -13.69 18.93
N ALA A 128 -3.18 -12.65 19.16
CA ALA A 128 -3.20 -11.90 20.41
C ALA A 128 -4.58 -11.24 20.68
N MET A 129 -5.18 -10.67 19.64
CA MET A 129 -6.51 -10.05 19.70
C MET A 129 -7.59 -11.07 20.02
N ALA A 130 -7.54 -12.26 19.41
CA ALA A 130 -8.47 -13.34 19.69
C ALA A 130 -8.39 -13.78 21.16
N ILE A 131 -7.18 -13.91 21.73
CA ILE A 131 -7.01 -14.24 23.16
C ILE A 131 -7.66 -13.18 24.05
N ASP A 132 -7.37 -11.91 23.79
CA ASP A 132 -7.90 -10.80 24.58
C ASP A 132 -9.43 -10.70 24.46
N TYR A 133 -9.96 -10.82 23.23
CA TYR A 133 -11.39 -10.72 22.96
C TYR A 133 -12.15 -11.89 23.58
N ALA A 134 -11.69 -13.13 23.36
CA ALA A 134 -12.28 -14.34 23.92
C ALA A 134 -12.36 -14.28 25.45
N ARG A 135 -11.30 -13.80 26.12
CA ARG A 135 -11.30 -13.57 27.58
C ARG A 135 -12.32 -12.53 28.01
N ALA A 136 -12.55 -11.48 27.21
CA ALA A 136 -13.50 -10.43 27.53
C ALA A 136 -14.97 -10.89 27.40
N ILE A 137 -15.26 -11.76 26.43
CA ILE A 137 -16.62 -12.29 26.18
C ILE A 137 -16.86 -13.68 26.78
N SER A 138 -15.84 -14.30 27.37
CA SER A 138 -15.87 -15.65 27.96
C SER A 138 -16.17 -16.77 26.96
N GLU A 139 -15.65 -16.66 25.74
CA GLU A 139 -15.79 -17.65 24.67
C GLU A 139 -14.49 -18.46 24.44
N PRO A 140 -14.54 -19.61 23.75
CA PRO A 140 -13.35 -20.34 23.33
C PRO A 140 -12.47 -19.50 22.39
N ILE A 141 -11.15 -19.51 22.63
CA ILE A 141 -10.17 -18.74 21.85
C ILE A 141 -10.15 -19.15 20.37
N LEU A 142 -10.23 -20.46 20.09
CA LEU A 142 -10.18 -20.97 18.71
C LEU A 142 -11.40 -20.53 17.89
N ASP A 143 -12.58 -20.62 18.47
CA ASP A 143 -13.83 -20.24 17.79
C ASP A 143 -13.85 -18.73 17.57
N THR A 144 -13.48 -17.95 18.59
CA THR A 144 -13.32 -16.50 18.49
C THR A 144 -12.34 -16.12 17.37
N TYR A 145 -11.19 -16.78 17.28
CA TYR A 145 -10.21 -16.53 16.23
C TYR A 145 -10.79 -16.81 14.84
N LYS A 146 -11.40 -17.98 14.63
CA LYS A 146 -11.98 -18.36 13.32
C LYS A 146 -13.10 -17.44 12.88
N GLU A 147 -13.96 -17.03 13.80
CA GLU A 147 -15.14 -16.22 13.47
C GLU A 147 -14.79 -14.74 13.24
N GLU A 148 -13.83 -14.21 13.98
CA GLU A 148 -13.60 -12.76 14.03
C GLU A 148 -12.29 -12.29 13.41
N PHE A 149 -11.26 -13.14 13.40
CA PHE A 149 -9.88 -12.70 13.16
C PHE A 149 -9.11 -13.51 12.12
N GLU A 150 -9.44 -14.77 11.85
CA GLU A 150 -8.68 -15.64 10.96
C GLU A 150 -8.53 -15.03 9.56
N GLY A 151 -7.29 -14.74 9.16
CA GLY A 151 -6.98 -14.17 7.86
C GLY A 151 -7.62 -12.79 7.60
N ASN A 152 -8.02 -12.07 8.65
CA ASN A 152 -8.70 -10.78 8.52
C ASN A 152 -7.71 -9.66 8.15
N GLU A 153 -7.34 -9.61 6.86
CA GLU A 153 -6.38 -8.65 6.30
C GLU A 153 -6.77 -7.20 6.60
N ARG A 154 -8.08 -6.91 6.67
CA ARG A 154 -8.60 -5.57 6.93
C ARG A 154 -8.22 -5.08 8.33
N VAL A 155 -8.28 -5.95 9.33
CA VAL A 155 -7.87 -5.63 10.71
C VAL A 155 -6.38 -5.31 10.74
N LEU A 156 -5.54 -6.11 10.07
CA LEU A 156 -4.11 -5.86 10.00
C LEU A 156 -3.78 -4.54 9.29
N GLU A 157 -4.44 -4.25 8.17
CA GLU A 157 -4.29 -2.97 7.45
C GLU A 157 -4.70 -1.78 8.33
N GLU A 158 -5.79 -1.91 9.09
CA GLU A 158 -6.26 -0.84 9.99
C GLU A 158 -5.27 -0.58 11.13
N ILE A 159 -4.83 -1.63 11.83
CA ILE A 159 -3.81 -1.53 12.88
C ILE A 159 -2.54 -0.87 12.35
N ALA A 160 -2.16 -1.20 11.14
CA ALA A 160 -0.93 -0.70 10.58
C ALA A 160 -0.98 0.77 10.14
N LEU A 161 -2.13 1.24 9.65
CA LEU A 161 -2.32 2.64 9.25
C LEU A 161 -2.61 3.54 10.45
N GLN A 162 -3.44 3.06 11.38
CA GLN A 162 -3.94 3.85 12.51
C GLN A 162 -3.18 3.60 13.82
N TRP A 163 -2.27 2.63 13.82
CA TRP A 163 -1.60 2.11 15.02
C TRP A 163 -2.56 1.52 16.06
N ALA A 164 -3.82 1.31 15.69
CA ALA A 164 -4.85 0.79 16.58
C ALA A 164 -6.00 0.16 15.81
N TYR A 165 -6.76 -0.69 16.50
CA TYR A 165 -8.03 -1.23 16.04
C TYR A 165 -9.01 -1.29 17.21
N GLU A 166 -10.28 -1.01 16.94
CA GLU A 166 -11.35 -1.02 17.93
C GLU A 166 -12.46 -1.98 17.51
N LYS A 167 -12.88 -2.82 18.45
CA LYS A 167 -14.07 -3.68 18.30
C LYS A 167 -14.84 -3.65 19.60
N GLU A 168 -16.06 -3.13 19.54
CA GLU A 168 -16.95 -2.99 20.71
C GLU A 168 -16.28 -2.28 21.89
N ASN A 169 -16.06 -2.97 23.01
CA ASN A 169 -15.43 -2.42 24.22
C ASN A 169 -13.91 -2.61 24.25
N MET A 170 -13.33 -3.18 23.19
CA MET A 170 -11.92 -3.52 23.09
C MET A 170 -11.20 -2.58 22.13
N ARG A 171 -9.99 -2.21 22.53
CA ARG A 171 -9.06 -1.45 21.70
C ARG A 171 -7.70 -2.12 21.77
N TRP A 172 -7.08 -2.31 20.62
CA TRP A 172 -5.69 -2.76 20.52
C TRP A 172 -4.85 -1.64 19.94
N VAL A 173 -3.68 -1.41 20.51
CA VAL A 173 -2.74 -0.38 20.06
C VAL A 173 -1.42 -1.06 19.75
N PHE A 174 -0.95 -0.93 18.52
CA PHE A 174 0.31 -1.50 18.06
C PHE A 174 1.43 -0.46 18.12
N GLU A 175 2.52 -0.79 18.80
CA GLU A 175 3.71 0.05 18.88
C GLU A 175 4.80 -0.52 17.97
N GLY A 176 4.93 0.04 16.76
CA GLY A 176 5.87 -0.49 15.76
C GLY A 176 7.35 -0.40 16.14
N LYS A 177 7.73 0.48 17.09
CA LYS A 177 9.13 0.60 17.56
C LYS A 177 9.55 -0.59 18.44
N THR A 178 8.64 -1.01 19.32
CA THR A 178 8.87 -2.14 20.23
C THR A 178 8.31 -3.45 19.67
N ASN A 179 7.57 -3.37 18.56
CA ASN A 179 6.85 -4.48 17.94
C ASN A 179 5.94 -5.19 18.96
N SER A 180 5.19 -4.39 19.74
CA SER A 180 4.29 -4.87 20.79
C SER A 180 2.84 -4.44 20.54
N LEU A 181 1.89 -5.26 20.99
CA LEU A 181 0.46 -4.99 20.90
C LEU A 181 -0.14 -4.87 22.31
N HIS A 182 -0.78 -3.74 22.60
CA HIS A 182 -1.35 -3.44 23.91
C HIS A 182 -2.88 -3.51 23.81
N GLY A 183 -3.51 -4.42 24.55
CA GLY A 183 -4.97 -4.55 24.59
C GLY A 183 -5.59 -3.77 25.75
N TYR A 184 -6.72 -3.15 25.48
CA TYR A 184 -7.49 -2.34 26.43
C TYR A 184 -8.95 -2.76 26.42
N LEU A 185 -9.54 -2.97 27.60
CA LEU A 185 -10.97 -3.20 27.79
C LEU A 185 -11.56 -2.00 28.52
N LYS A 186 -12.53 -1.32 27.91
CA LYS A 186 -13.18 -0.11 28.47
C LYS A 186 -12.15 0.93 28.96
N GLY A 187 -11.10 1.14 28.16
CA GLY A 187 -10.01 2.08 28.45
C GLY A 187 -8.96 1.61 29.46
N LYS A 188 -9.11 0.43 30.08
CA LYS A 188 -8.11 -0.13 31.00
C LYS A 188 -7.22 -1.12 30.26
N LYS A 189 -5.90 -0.95 30.38
CA LYS A 189 -4.93 -1.89 29.81
C LYS A 189 -5.08 -3.26 30.48
N ILE A 190 -5.23 -4.30 29.68
CA ILE A 190 -5.40 -5.68 30.14
C ILE A 190 -4.26 -6.61 29.69
N SER A 191 -3.56 -6.25 28.62
CA SER A 191 -2.55 -7.11 28.01
C SER A 191 -1.41 -6.29 27.38
N ASN A 192 -0.29 -6.98 27.19
CA ASN A 192 0.85 -6.53 26.40
C ASN A 192 1.46 -7.77 25.74
N TRP A 193 1.50 -7.78 24.42
CA TRP A 193 1.92 -8.94 23.64
C TRP A 193 3.16 -8.61 22.83
N SER A 194 4.16 -9.48 22.92
CA SER A 194 5.14 -9.67 21.86
C SER A 194 4.70 -10.81 20.93
N ASN A 195 5.29 -10.86 19.73
CA ASN A 195 5.02 -11.92 18.75
C ASN A 195 5.18 -13.33 19.37
N GLY A 196 6.34 -13.61 19.98
CA GLY A 196 6.61 -14.93 20.55
C GLY A 196 5.63 -15.33 21.66
N GLU A 197 5.26 -14.40 22.54
CA GLU A 197 4.30 -14.66 23.62
C GLU A 197 2.89 -14.92 23.08
N ALA A 198 2.44 -14.13 22.11
CA ALA A 198 1.12 -14.29 21.48
C ALA A 198 0.99 -15.64 20.80
N VAL A 199 1.98 -16.00 19.96
CA VAL A 199 1.98 -17.28 19.23
C VAL A 199 1.99 -18.46 20.19
N ASN A 200 2.84 -18.44 21.22
CA ASN A 200 2.94 -19.53 22.19
C ASN A 200 1.64 -19.70 22.99
N GLN A 201 1.08 -18.61 23.53
CA GLN A 201 -0.18 -18.70 24.29
C GLN A 201 -1.34 -19.13 23.42
N PHE A 202 -1.40 -18.68 22.16
CA PHE A 202 -2.45 -19.10 21.24
C PHE A 202 -2.36 -20.61 20.99
N GLN A 203 -1.16 -21.12 20.67
CA GLN A 203 -0.94 -22.55 20.45
C GLN A 203 -1.27 -23.40 21.67
N ASP A 204 -0.93 -22.96 22.87
CA ASP A 204 -1.26 -23.68 24.11
C ASP A 204 -2.77 -23.66 24.41
N ALA A 205 -3.47 -22.59 24.02
CA ALA A 205 -4.91 -22.45 24.26
C ALA A 205 -5.80 -23.24 23.28
N VAL A 206 -5.25 -23.65 22.12
CA VAL A 206 -6.00 -24.37 21.07
C VAL A 206 -5.57 -25.83 20.91
N ARG A 207 -4.71 -26.33 21.81
CA ARG A 207 -4.36 -27.76 21.96
C ARG A 207 -5.39 -28.49 22.81
#